data_AF-A0A0F9D6H1-F1
#
_entry.id   AF-A0A0F9D6H1-F1
#
_cell.length_a   1.000
_cell.length_b   1.000
_cell.length_c   1.000
_cell.angle_alpha   90.00
_cell.angle_beta   90.00
_cell.angle_gamma   90.00
#
_symmetry.space_group_name_H-M   'P 1'
#
loop_
_entity.id
_entity.type
_entity.pdbx_description
1 polymer ?
#
loop_
_entity_poly.entity_id
_entity_poly.type
_entity_poly.pdbx_seq_one_letter_code
_entity_poly.pdbx_strand_id
1 'polypeptide(L)'
;MPSPIQTDVHVDRPLTDISLAFIQSAEGFIANKVFPIIPVARQSNKYFTWDRNNFFIDAMERRADTTESAGGAMEKSTDSYTCEVWALHKDIGDQIRANDDEGNLDSAAAKYLGGQDLIRKDRQFASDYFADSIWDTNKTGATDFTKWSDGASNPELDIMAGKKTILTNTGFMPNTL
;
A
#
# COMPACT_ATOMS: atom_id res chain seq x y z
N MET A 1 19.97 -14.83 -63.09
CA MET A 1 19.86 -13.72 -62.12
C MET A 1 19.03 -14.24 -60.96
N PRO A 2 19.56 -14.34 -59.73
CA PRO A 2 18.76 -14.81 -58.62
C PRO A 2 17.76 -13.72 -58.24
N SER A 3 16.49 -14.11 -58.09
CA SER A 3 15.40 -13.25 -57.61
C SER A 3 15.50 -13.14 -56.08
N PRO A 4 15.27 -11.97 -55.46
CA PRO A 4 15.32 -11.84 -54.01
C PRO A 4 14.29 -12.77 -53.37
N ILE A 5 14.74 -13.65 -52.49
CA ILE A 5 13.88 -14.49 -51.66
C ILE A 5 13.24 -13.62 -50.58
N GLN A 6 12.04 -13.98 -50.14
CA GLN A 6 11.17 -13.19 -49.25
C GLN A 6 11.86 -12.72 -47.95
N THR A 7 12.91 -13.41 -47.51
CA THR A 7 13.78 -13.06 -46.38
C THR A 7 14.69 -11.83 -46.61
N ASP A 8 14.88 -11.38 -47.86
CA ASP A 8 15.63 -10.16 -48.20
C ASP A 8 14.75 -8.89 -48.23
N VAL A 9 13.41 -9.04 -48.16
CA VAL A 9 12.47 -7.91 -48.26
C VAL A 9 11.76 -7.63 -46.94
N HIS A 10 11.71 -8.62 -46.04
CA HIS A 10 11.09 -8.47 -44.73
C HIS A 10 12.16 -8.54 -43.64
N VAL A 11 12.53 -7.38 -43.11
CA VAL A 11 13.22 -7.29 -41.82
C VAL A 11 12.13 -7.40 -40.75
N ASP A 12 12.17 -8.49 -39.98
CA ASP A 12 11.25 -8.71 -38.86
C ASP A 12 11.34 -7.52 -37.89
N ARG A 13 10.28 -6.70 -37.86
CA ARG A 13 10.12 -5.70 -36.80
C ARG A 13 9.77 -6.44 -35.52
N PRO A 14 10.39 -6.11 -34.37
CA PRO A 14 9.99 -6.69 -33.10
C PRO A 14 8.50 -6.43 -32.85
N LEU A 15 7.78 -7.45 -32.38
CA LEU A 15 6.36 -7.34 -32.05
C LEU A 15 6.21 -6.48 -30.78
N THR A 16 6.05 -5.16 -30.95
CA THR A 16 5.97 -4.18 -29.86
C THR A 16 4.77 -4.41 -28.93
N ASP A 17 3.69 -5.01 -29.45
CA ASP A 17 2.48 -5.28 -28.67
C ASP A 17 2.68 -6.36 -27.58
N ILE A 18 3.63 -7.30 -27.76
CA ILE A 18 3.88 -8.36 -26.76
C ILE A 18 4.82 -7.87 -25.65
N SER A 19 5.76 -6.98 -25.94
CA SER A 19 6.66 -6.41 -24.93
C SER A 19 5.99 -5.36 -24.04
N LEU A 20 4.86 -4.79 -24.48
CA LEU A 20 4.08 -3.81 -23.72
C LEU A 20 3.37 -4.41 -22.49
N ALA A 21 3.18 -5.73 -22.43
CA ALA A 21 2.34 -6.41 -21.45
C ALA A 21 3.09 -6.96 -20.20
N PHE A 22 4.41 -6.80 -20.08
CA PHE A 22 5.13 -7.26 -18.88
C PHE A 22 4.95 -6.34 -17.67
N ILE A 23 4.61 -5.06 -17.88
CA ILE A 23 4.24 -4.12 -16.82
C ILE A 23 2.74 -4.29 -16.58
N GLN A 24 2.39 -5.46 -16.05
CA GLN A 24 1.14 -6.15 -16.37
C GLN A 24 -0.09 -5.63 -15.63
N SER A 25 0.05 -5.02 -14.45
CA SER A 25 -1.03 -4.30 -13.75
C SER A 25 -0.51 -3.71 -12.44
N ALA A 26 -0.91 -2.48 -12.10
CA ALA A 26 -0.68 -1.93 -10.77
C ALA A 26 -1.63 -2.52 -9.70
N GLU A 27 -2.60 -3.35 -10.10
CA GLU A 27 -3.60 -3.91 -9.19
C GLU A 27 -3.03 -4.87 -8.16
N GLY A 28 -1.89 -5.51 -8.46
CA GLY A 28 -1.20 -6.39 -7.53
C GLY A 28 -0.60 -5.65 -6.33
N PHE A 29 -0.40 -4.32 -6.44
CA PHE A 29 0.15 -3.52 -5.35
C PHE A 29 -0.94 -3.08 -4.37
N ILE A 30 -0.68 -3.28 -3.08
CA ILE A 30 -1.69 -3.17 -2.02
C ILE A 30 -1.43 -1.95 -1.11
N ALA A 31 -0.19 -1.47 -0.99
CA ALA A 31 0.17 -0.41 -0.04
C ALA A 31 -0.73 0.83 -0.17
N ASN A 32 -0.92 1.34 -1.39
CA ASN A 32 -1.72 2.55 -1.63
C ASN A 32 -3.24 2.31 -1.52
N LYS A 33 -3.70 1.05 -1.49
CA LYS A 33 -5.11 0.68 -1.32
C LYS A 33 -5.50 0.64 0.15
N VAL A 34 -4.58 0.17 1.00
CA VAL A 34 -4.76 0.11 2.46
C VAL A 34 -4.43 1.46 3.09
N PHE A 35 -3.36 2.11 2.64
CA PHE A 35 -2.92 3.42 3.12
C PHE A 35 -3.02 4.49 2.02
N PRO A 36 -4.00 5.41 2.10
CA PRO A 36 -4.12 6.48 1.12
C PRO A 36 -2.96 7.48 1.22
N ILE A 37 -2.56 8.03 0.07
CA ILE A 37 -1.49 9.03 0.00
C ILE A 37 -2.02 10.37 0.50
N ILE A 38 -1.44 10.89 1.57
CA ILE A 38 -1.76 12.21 2.13
C ILE A 38 -0.60 13.16 1.80
N PRO A 39 -0.81 14.19 0.95
CA PRO A 39 0.24 15.14 0.61
C PRO A 39 0.58 16.02 1.82
N VAL A 40 1.88 16.16 2.12
CA VAL A 40 2.40 16.99 3.20
C VAL A 40 3.41 18.00 2.67
N ALA A 41 3.43 19.21 3.25
CA ALA A 41 4.30 20.29 2.80
C ALA A 41 5.72 20.25 3.40
N ARG A 42 5.92 19.50 4.49
CA ARG A 42 7.18 19.43 5.22
C ARG A 42 7.68 17.99 5.24
N GLN A 43 9.00 17.83 5.16
CA GLN A 43 9.63 16.52 5.18
C GLN A 43 9.47 15.83 6.55
N SER A 44 9.51 16.58 7.64
CA SER A 44 9.19 16.07 8.97
C SER A 44 8.32 17.08 9.70
N ASN A 45 7.32 16.57 10.42
CA ASN A 45 6.50 17.36 11.33
C ASN A 45 5.82 16.44 12.34
N LYS A 46 5.07 17.05 13.26
CA LYS A 46 4.17 16.31 14.16
C LYS A 46 2.76 16.27 13.62
N TYR A 47 2.06 15.19 13.92
CA TYR A 47 0.63 15.02 13.69
C TYR A 47 -0.07 14.76 15.02
N PHE A 48 -1.34 15.12 15.09
CA PHE A 48 -2.12 14.94 16.30
C PHE A 48 -2.71 13.54 16.34
N THR A 49 -2.62 12.91 17.50
CA THR A 49 -3.29 11.66 17.82
C THR A 49 -4.30 11.93 18.92
N TRP A 50 -5.43 11.24 18.85
CA TRP A 50 -6.46 11.32 19.88
C TRP A 50 -6.57 9.97 20.57
N ASP A 51 -6.72 10.00 21.89
CA ASP A 51 -7.00 8.77 22.62
C ASP A 51 -8.38 8.25 22.22
N ARG A 52 -8.40 6.99 21.80
CA ARG A 52 -9.59 6.25 21.41
C ARG A 52 -10.61 6.19 22.55
N ASN A 53 -10.14 6.04 23.79
CA ASN A 53 -11.01 5.88 24.96
C ASN A 53 -11.96 7.07 25.13
N ASN A 54 -11.49 8.29 24.83
CA ASN A 54 -12.29 9.52 24.94
C ASN A 54 -13.50 9.56 24.00
N PHE A 55 -13.52 8.77 22.92
CA PHE A 55 -14.67 8.71 22.00
C PHE A 55 -15.69 7.64 22.35
N PHE A 56 -15.37 6.72 23.27
CA PHE A 56 -16.25 5.61 23.64
C PHE A 56 -16.82 5.70 25.05
N ILE A 57 -16.47 6.76 25.79
CA ILE A 57 -17.03 7.04 27.12
C ILE A 57 -18.28 7.91 26.97
N ASP A 58 -19.37 7.49 27.62
CA ASP A 58 -20.55 8.35 27.83
C ASP A 58 -20.28 9.31 28.99
N ALA A 59 -20.01 10.57 28.66
CA ALA A 59 -19.82 11.65 29.63
C ALA A 59 -21.10 12.51 29.79
N MET A 60 -22.22 12.11 29.21
CA MET A 60 -23.46 12.90 29.29
C MET A 60 -24.15 12.68 30.63
N GLU A 61 -24.48 13.77 31.31
CA GLU A 61 -25.23 13.74 32.57
C GLU A 61 -26.58 14.44 32.44
N ARG A 62 -27.56 14.00 33.25
CA ARG A 62 -28.88 14.64 33.30
C ARG A 62 -28.77 16.03 33.92
N ARG A 63 -28.92 17.07 33.09
CA ARG A 63 -28.84 18.47 33.51
C ARG A 63 -30.13 18.93 34.20
N ALA A 64 -30.02 19.63 35.32
CA ALA A 64 -31.12 20.39 35.90
C ALA A 64 -31.32 21.72 35.15
N ASP A 65 -32.48 22.36 35.33
CA ASP A 65 -32.69 23.68 34.76
C ASP A 65 -31.74 24.69 35.43
N THR A 66 -31.15 25.60 34.64
CA THR A 66 -30.16 26.62 35.09
C THR A 66 -28.74 26.12 35.49
N THR A 67 -28.41 24.82 35.50
CA THR A 67 -27.04 24.34 35.87
C THR A 67 -26.14 24.08 34.67
N GLU A 68 -24.84 24.38 34.71
CA GLU A 68 -23.89 24.09 33.61
C GLU A 68 -23.92 22.60 33.17
N SER A 69 -23.72 22.35 31.88
CA SER A 69 -23.68 20.98 31.33
C SER A 69 -22.41 20.25 31.75
N ALA A 70 -22.48 18.92 31.86
CA ALA A 70 -21.28 18.09 32.02
C ALA A 70 -20.30 18.31 30.87
N GLY A 71 -19.01 18.45 31.20
CA GLY A 71 -17.93 18.65 30.25
C GLY A 71 -17.27 17.34 29.87
N GLY A 72 -17.01 17.14 28.58
CA GLY A 72 -16.18 16.05 28.08
C GLY A 72 -14.73 16.50 27.91
N ALA A 73 -13.78 15.60 28.20
CA ALA A 73 -12.37 15.82 27.89
C ALA A 73 -12.02 15.09 26.58
N MET A 74 -11.26 15.76 25.70
CA MET A 74 -10.63 15.14 24.55
C MET A 74 -9.12 15.31 24.70
N GLU A 75 -8.45 14.30 25.23
CA GLU A 75 -7.00 14.32 25.32
C GLU A 75 -6.37 14.20 23.93
N LYS A 76 -5.39 15.07 23.68
CA LYS A 76 -4.68 15.19 22.43
C LYS A 76 -3.21 14.91 22.68
N SER A 77 -2.66 13.96 21.95
CA SER A 77 -1.22 13.71 21.91
C SER A 77 -0.64 14.12 20.55
N THR A 78 0.68 14.09 20.45
CA THR A 78 1.38 14.33 19.20
C THR A 78 2.36 13.22 18.95
N ASP A 79 2.38 12.73 17.72
CA ASP A 79 3.44 11.86 17.22
C ASP A 79 4.12 12.53 16.01
N SER A 80 5.25 12.00 15.56
CA SER A 80 6.08 12.58 14.50
C SER A 80 6.16 11.69 13.27
N TYR A 81 6.25 12.32 12.10
CA TYR A 81 6.58 11.63 10.85
C TYR A 81 7.85 12.22 10.24
N THR A 82 8.55 11.39 9.46
CA THR A 82 9.67 11.80 8.61
C THR A 82 9.53 11.13 7.24
N CYS A 83 9.53 11.92 6.18
CA CYS A 83 9.48 11.46 4.79
C CYS A 83 10.90 11.35 4.24
N GLU A 84 11.41 10.12 4.15
CA GLU A 84 12.71 9.86 3.52
C GLU A 84 12.62 9.98 2.00
N VAL A 85 13.66 10.55 1.39
CA VAL A 85 13.71 10.76 -0.06
C VAL A 85 14.33 9.55 -0.74
N TRP A 86 13.54 8.89 -1.60
CA TRP A 86 13.98 7.78 -2.43
C TRP A 86 14.01 8.21 -3.88
N ALA A 87 15.11 7.91 -4.58
CA ALA A 87 15.29 8.28 -5.98
C ALA A 87 15.98 7.15 -6.76
N LEU A 88 15.56 6.98 -8.01
CA LEU A 88 16.13 6.06 -8.97
C LEU A 88 16.10 6.72 -10.35
N HIS A 89 17.18 6.59 -11.12
CA HIS A 89 17.25 7.07 -12.50
C HIS A 89 17.45 5.89 -13.46
N LYS A 90 17.10 6.11 -14.72
CA LYS A 90 17.38 5.21 -15.84
C LYS A 90 17.99 6.03 -16.96
N ASP A 91 19.29 5.87 -17.17
CA ASP A 91 20.00 6.59 -18.22
C ASP A 91 19.73 5.98 -19.59
N ILE A 92 19.49 6.86 -20.56
CA ILE A 92 19.33 6.54 -21.97
C ILE A 92 20.33 7.42 -22.74
N GLY A 93 21.33 6.78 -23.34
CA GLY A 93 22.32 7.48 -24.16
C GLY A 93 21.75 7.88 -25.52
N ASP A 94 22.22 8.99 -26.07
CA ASP A 94 21.71 9.56 -27.32
C ASP A 94 21.88 8.63 -28.53
N GLN A 95 22.94 7.81 -28.55
CA GLN A 95 23.14 6.82 -29.61
C GLN A 95 22.09 5.71 -29.57
N ILE A 96 21.68 5.27 -28.38
CA ILE A 96 20.62 4.26 -28.21
C ILE A 96 19.27 4.86 -28.59
N ARG A 97 19.02 6.10 -28.15
CA ARG A 97 17.80 6.84 -28.52
C ARG A 97 17.70 7.08 -30.03
N ALA A 98 18.82 7.41 -30.69
CA ALA A 98 18.86 7.63 -32.13
C ALA A 98 18.69 6.34 -32.96
N ASN A 99 18.98 5.18 -32.36
CA ASN A 99 18.80 3.85 -32.96
C ASN A 99 17.49 3.18 -32.51
N ASP A 100 16.66 3.86 -31.72
CA ASP A 100 15.33 3.36 -31.34
C ASP A 100 14.35 3.65 -32.49
N ASP A 101 14.11 2.64 -33.31
CA ASP A 101 13.19 2.73 -34.45
C ASP A 101 11.72 2.96 -34.03
N GLU A 102 11.36 2.61 -32.79
CA GLU A 102 9.98 2.64 -32.28
C GLU A 102 9.67 3.84 -31.37
N GLY A 103 10.69 4.61 -30.96
CA GLY A 103 10.54 5.85 -30.18
C GLY A 103 9.90 5.67 -28.79
N ASN A 104 9.87 4.46 -28.25
CA ASN A 104 9.14 4.10 -27.02
C ASN A 104 10.09 3.90 -25.82
N LEU A 105 11.40 4.12 -25.99
CA LEU A 105 12.38 3.85 -24.93
C LEU A 105 12.17 4.74 -23.69
N ASP A 106 11.82 6.01 -23.88
CA ASP A 106 11.61 6.96 -22.78
C ASP A 106 10.34 6.60 -21.98
N SER A 107 9.26 6.21 -22.65
CA SER A 107 8.04 5.71 -22.00
C SER A 107 8.25 4.37 -21.30
N ALA A 108 9.06 3.47 -21.89
CA ALA A 108 9.45 2.23 -21.24
C ALA A 108 10.27 2.48 -19.97
N ALA A 109 11.22 3.42 -20.01
CA ALA A 109 12.01 3.81 -18.84
C ALA A 109 11.13 4.45 -17.75
N ALA A 110 10.18 5.33 -18.12
CA ALA A 110 9.24 5.91 -17.16
C ALA A 110 8.37 4.83 -16.48
N LYS A 111 7.84 3.87 -17.25
CA LYS A 111 7.08 2.74 -16.70
C LYS A 111 7.94 1.84 -15.80
N TYR A 112 9.20 1.61 -16.16
CA TYR A 112 10.15 0.86 -15.32
C TYR A 112 10.36 1.55 -13.97
N LEU A 113 10.61 2.86 -13.97
CA LEU A 113 10.79 3.63 -12.73
C LEU A 113 9.51 3.64 -11.89
N GLY A 114 8.34 3.77 -12.51
CA GLY A 114 7.05 3.66 -11.82
C GLY A 114 6.83 2.29 -11.18
N GLY A 115 7.22 1.20 -11.87
CA GLY A 115 7.18 -0.15 -11.30
C GLY A 115 8.09 -0.31 -10.09
N GLN A 116 9.30 0.25 -10.14
CA GLN A 116 10.23 0.23 -9.00
C GLN A 116 9.69 1.02 -7.81
N ASP A 117 9.03 2.16 -8.03
CA ASP A 117 8.36 2.93 -6.98
C ASP A 117 7.24 2.12 -6.30
N LEU A 118 6.40 1.44 -7.08
CA LEU A 118 5.33 0.59 -6.54
C LEU A 118 5.88 -0.58 -5.71
N ILE A 119 6.90 -1.28 -6.20
CA ILE A 119 7.57 -2.36 -5.45
C ILE A 119 8.15 -1.84 -4.14
N ARG A 120 8.75 -0.65 -4.17
CA ARG A 120 9.34 -0.03 -2.99
C ARG A 120 8.30 0.27 -1.92
N LYS A 121 7.15 0.82 -2.33
CA LYS A 121 6.02 1.11 -1.44
C LYS A 121 5.46 -0.14 -0.78
N ASP A 122 5.27 -1.22 -1.55
CA ASP A 122 4.78 -2.48 -1.00
C ASP A 122 5.78 -3.16 -0.07
N ARG A 123 7.08 -3.11 -0.39
CA ARG A 123 8.12 -3.61 0.52
C ARG A 123 8.17 -2.84 1.83
N GLN A 124 8.03 -1.52 1.76
CA GLN A 124 7.97 -0.69 2.95
C GLN A 124 6.72 -1.02 3.78
N PHE A 125 5.56 -1.11 3.14
CA PHE A 125 4.32 -1.52 3.79
C PHE A 125 4.45 -2.89 4.50
N ALA A 126 5.04 -3.88 3.85
CA ALA A 126 5.30 -5.19 4.46
C ALA A 126 6.23 -5.07 5.68
N SER A 127 7.29 -4.28 5.59
CA SER A 127 8.22 -4.06 6.70
C SER A 127 7.59 -3.33 7.88
N ASP A 128 6.80 -2.29 7.59
CA ASP A 128 6.29 -1.35 8.60
C ASP A 128 4.98 -1.82 9.24
N TYR A 129 4.26 -2.79 8.63
CA TYR A 129 2.94 -3.24 9.10
C TYR A 129 2.77 -4.76 9.25
N PHE A 130 3.68 -5.60 8.74
CA PHE A 130 3.61 -7.07 8.88
C PHE A 130 4.73 -7.67 9.73
N ALA A 131 5.58 -6.84 10.35
CA ALA A 131 6.51 -7.32 11.37
C ALA A 131 5.81 -7.56 12.72
N ASP A 132 6.41 -8.42 13.54
CA ASP A 132 5.92 -8.68 14.89
C ASP A 132 6.00 -7.41 15.75
N SER A 133 5.09 -7.30 16.72
CA SER A 133 5.05 -6.21 17.72
C SER A 133 4.70 -4.81 17.19
N ILE A 134 4.33 -4.66 15.93
CA ILE A 134 3.76 -3.40 15.42
C ILE A 134 2.34 -3.18 15.97
N TRP A 135 1.54 -4.25 16.00
CA TRP A 135 0.17 -4.23 16.51
C TRP A 135 0.12 -4.81 17.92
N ASP A 136 -0.82 -4.32 18.72
CA ASP A 136 -1.08 -4.84 20.09
C ASP A 136 -1.45 -6.33 20.09
N THR A 137 -2.09 -6.81 19.02
CA THR A 137 -2.48 -8.21 18.84
C THR A 137 -1.80 -8.79 17.61
N ASN A 138 -0.86 -9.70 17.81
CA ASN A 138 -0.25 -10.50 16.74
C ASN A 138 -0.70 -11.95 16.87
N LYS A 139 -0.89 -12.63 15.73
CA LYS A 139 -1.32 -14.03 15.66
C LYS A 139 -0.38 -14.79 14.76
N THR A 140 0.23 -15.85 15.27
CA THR A 140 1.21 -16.66 14.53
C THR A 140 0.66 -18.05 14.23
N GLY A 141 0.69 -18.44 12.96
CA GLY A 141 0.30 -19.78 12.55
C GLY A 141 1.20 -20.87 13.16
N ALA A 142 0.58 -21.97 13.62
CA ALA A 142 1.11 -23.03 14.48
C ALA A 142 1.29 -22.68 15.97
N THR A 143 1.21 -21.40 16.36
CA THR A 143 1.23 -21.00 17.77
C THR A 143 -0.19 -20.68 18.26
N ASP A 144 -0.87 -19.77 17.57
CA ASP A 144 -2.19 -19.28 17.94
C ASP A 144 -3.33 -19.98 17.20
N PHE A 145 -3.08 -20.43 15.97
CA PHE A 145 -4.05 -21.12 15.13
C PHE A 145 -3.35 -22.15 14.24
N THR A 146 -4.08 -23.16 13.80
CA THR A 146 -3.55 -24.17 12.86
C THR A 146 -3.23 -23.50 11.53
N LYS A 147 -2.02 -23.68 10.99
CA LYS A 147 -1.63 -23.10 9.70
C LYS A 147 -2.66 -23.43 8.63
N TRP A 148 -3.06 -22.45 7.84
CA TRP A 148 -4.10 -22.60 6.81
C TRP A 148 -3.71 -23.52 5.65
N SER A 149 -2.45 -23.93 5.59
CA SER A 149 -1.98 -25.00 4.70
C SER A 149 -2.42 -26.40 5.15
N ASP A 150 -2.89 -26.56 6.38
CA ASP A 150 -3.36 -27.83 6.95
C ASP A 150 -4.85 -28.02 6.69
N GLY A 151 -5.26 -29.23 6.27
CA GLY A 151 -6.66 -29.57 6.02
C GLY A 151 -7.55 -29.58 7.27
N ALA A 152 -6.97 -29.58 8.47
CA ALA A 152 -7.68 -29.44 9.74
C ALA A 152 -7.86 -27.97 10.18
N SER A 153 -7.30 -27.01 9.44
CA SER A 153 -7.45 -25.59 9.76
C SER A 153 -8.86 -25.08 9.48
N ASN A 154 -9.25 -23.99 10.16
CA ASN A 154 -10.51 -23.29 9.89
C ASN A 154 -10.26 -21.78 9.70
N PRO A 155 -9.82 -21.35 8.51
CA PRO A 155 -9.51 -19.95 8.21
C PRO A 155 -10.70 -19.00 8.42
N GLU A 156 -11.93 -19.49 8.23
CA GLU A 156 -13.14 -18.68 8.39
C GLU A 156 -13.32 -18.24 9.85
N LEU A 157 -13.15 -19.17 10.79
CA LEU A 157 -13.25 -18.85 12.22
C LEU A 157 -12.15 -17.87 12.65
N ASP A 158 -10.93 -18.03 12.15
CA ASP A 158 -9.80 -17.14 12.45
C ASP A 158 -10.09 -15.71 11.96
N ILE A 159 -10.59 -15.57 10.73
CA ILE A 159 -10.99 -14.28 10.16
C ILE A 159 -12.16 -13.66 10.95
N MET A 160 -13.18 -14.44 11.29
CA MET A 160 -14.32 -13.93 12.07
C MET A 160 -13.89 -13.48 13.47
N ALA A 161 -12.97 -14.20 14.11
CA ALA A 161 -12.39 -13.79 15.38
C ALA A 161 -11.66 -12.44 15.26
N GLY A 162 -10.84 -12.27 14.22
CA GLY A 162 -10.18 -10.99 13.93
C GLY A 162 -11.18 -9.84 13.73
N LYS A 163 -12.20 -10.05 12.89
CA LYS A 163 -13.27 -9.07 12.66
C LYS A 163 -13.99 -8.69 13.96
N LYS A 164 -14.30 -9.66 14.82
CA LYS A 164 -14.98 -9.42 16.10
C LYS A 164 -14.12 -8.62 17.07
N THR A 165 -12.81 -8.89 17.12
CA THR A 165 -11.87 -8.13 17.95
C THR A 165 -11.83 -6.66 17.52
N ILE A 166 -11.72 -6.38 16.21
CA ILE A 166 -11.73 -5.01 15.69
C ILE A 166 -13.06 -4.33 16.02
N LEU A 167 -14.19 -5.01 15.79
CA LEU A 167 -15.52 -4.48 16.08
C LEU A 167 -15.71 -4.15 17.57
N THR A 168 -15.21 -5.01 18.46
CA THR A 168 -15.32 -4.79 19.91
C THR A 168 -14.43 -3.64 20.37
N ASN A 169 -13.25 -3.47 19.76
CA ASN A 169 -12.27 -2.45 20.15
C ASN A 169 -12.50 -1.08 19.51
N THR A 170 -13.27 -1.00 18.42
CA THR A 170 -13.46 0.25 17.65
C THR A 170 -14.93 0.60 17.41
N GLY A 171 -15.86 -0.32 17.64
CA GLY A 171 -17.27 -0.13 17.28
C GLY A 171 -17.55 -0.19 15.77
N PHE A 172 -16.53 -0.37 14.92
CA PHE A 172 -16.67 -0.43 13.47
C PHE A 172 -16.18 -1.78 12.92
N MET A 173 -16.83 -2.25 11.84
CA MET A 173 -16.31 -3.41 11.11
C MET A 173 -15.02 -3.04 10.36
N PRO A 174 -14.07 -3.97 10.20
CA PRO A 174 -12.89 -3.72 9.38
C PRO A 174 -13.28 -3.46 7.92
N ASN A 175 -12.57 -2.53 7.29
CA ASN A 175 -12.81 -2.07 5.92
C ASN A 175 -11.94 -2.78 4.87
N THR A 176 -10.88 -3.46 5.30
CA THR A 176 -9.89 -4.14 4.46
C THR A 176 -9.46 -5.45 5.13
N LEU A 177 -9.19 -6.49 4.33
CA LEU A 177 -8.67 -7.79 4.75
C LEU A 177 -7.56 -8.20 3.80
#